data_AF-Q5JIM9-F1
#
_entry.id   AF-Q5JIM9-F1
#
_cell.length_a   1.000
_cell.length_b   1.000
_cell.length_c   1.000
_cell.angle_alpha   90.00
_cell.angle_beta   90.00
_cell.angle_gamma   90.00
#
_symmetry.space_group_name_H-M   'P 1'
#
loop_
_entity.id
_entity.type
_entity.pdbx_description
1 polymer ?
#
loop_
_entity_poly.entity_id
_entity_poly.type
_entity_poly.pdbx_seq_one_letter_code
_entity_poly.pdbx_strand_id
1 'polypeptide(L)'
;MRVVVKFPGERRRVLALLRFYMVALLVSAVICSAFTAFWVMEASLPHAIVYLVASMFFFASFLMYREVYLSLRKTRFVQYFRALEEYFSPPFGAYASVHVLASVIFYTADVLRGGYALVATLLLLKGIVEYVLGLFRDDLKVASVLYASVIGGDFDRLSLKDPFK
;
A
#
# COMPACT_ATOMS: atom_id res chain seq x y z
N MET A 1 25.96 -13.18 -26.99
CA MET A 1 25.15 -13.79 -25.92
C MET A 1 23.79 -13.10 -25.91
N ARG A 2 22.69 -13.76 -26.32
CA ARG A 2 21.34 -13.16 -26.26
C ARG A 2 20.86 -13.25 -24.81
N VAL A 3 20.92 -12.16 -24.06
CA VAL A 3 20.31 -12.09 -22.73
C VAL A 3 18.79 -12.05 -22.95
N VAL A 4 18.16 -13.22 -22.89
CA VAL A 4 16.71 -13.33 -22.86
C VAL A 4 16.25 -12.91 -21.48
N VAL A 5 16.04 -11.60 -21.29
CA VAL A 5 15.49 -11.09 -20.03
C VAL A 5 14.00 -11.47 -20.03
N LYS A 6 13.67 -12.62 -19.44
CA LYS A 6 12.27 -13.00 -19.20
C LYS A 6 11.60 -11.87 -18.41
N PHE A 7 10.50 -11.35 -18.95
CA PHE A 7 9.61 -10.41 -18.25
C PHE A 7 9.46 -10.82 -16.79
N PRO A 8 9.74 -9.93 -15.82
CA PRO A 8 10.00 -10.39 -14.47
C PRO A 8 8.68 -10.81 -13.81
N GLY A 9 8.65 -12.02 -13.25
CA GLY A 9 7.55 -12.51 -12.42
C GLY A 9 7.17 -11.51 -11.32
N GLU A 10 8.12 -10.67 -10.91
CA GLU A 10 7.93 -9.55 -9.97
C GLU A 10 6.82 -8.58 -10.37
N ARG A 11 6.68 -8.22 -11.65
CA ARG A 11 5.58 -7.33 -12.09
C ARG A 11 4.22 -7.98 -11.81
N ARG A 12 4.09 -9.28 -12.08
CA ARG A 12 2.82 -10.02 -11.84
C ARG A 12 2.54 -10.15 -10.35
N ARG A 13 3.57 -10.42 -9.54
CA ARG A 13 3.46 -10.50 -8.08
C ARG A 13 3.00 -9.17 -7.48
N VAL A 14 3.63 -8.06 -7.87
CA VAL A 14 3.25 -6.73 -7.37
C VAL A 14 1.84 -6.34 -7.80
N LEU A 15 1.45 -6.60 -9.05
CA LEU A 15 0.07 -6.35 -9.50
C LEU A 15 -0.96 -7.23 -8.78
N ALA A 16 -0.61 -8.49 -8.47
CA ALA A 16 -1.48 -9.37 -7.70
C ALA A 16 -1.62 -8.90 -6.24
N LEU A 17 -0.52 -8.51 -5.61
CA LEU A 17 -0.49 -7.95 -4.26
C LEU A 17 -1.31 -6.66 -4.15
N LEU A 18 -1.13 -5.74 -5.11
CA LEU A 18 -1.93 -4.52 -5.21
C LEU A 18 -3.42 -4.83 -5.36
N ARG A 19 -3.77 -5.82 -6.19
CA ARG A 19 -5.16 -6.23 -6.36
C ARG A 19 -5.76 -6.78 -5.08
N PHE A 20 -5.03 -7.65 -4.39
CA PHE A 20 -5.46 -8.18 -3.10
C PHE A 20 -5.65 -7.06 -2.08
N TYR A 21 -4.69 -6.14 -1.99
CA TYR A 21 -4.76 -5.02 -1.06
C TYR A 21 -5.93 -4.08 -1.34
N MET A 22 -6.20 -3.76 -2.61
CA MET A 22 -7.39 -2.98 -2.98
C MET A 22 -8.68 -3.65 -2.51
N VAL A 23 -8.81 -4.97 -2.67
CA VAL A 23 -9.98 -5.71 -2.18
C VAL A 23 -10.06 -5.64 -0.66
N ALA A 24 -8.95 -5.82 0.04
CA ALA A 24 -8.90 -5.72 1.50
C ALA A 24 -9.32 -4.33 2.01
N LEU A 25 -8.89 -3.25 1.34
CA LEU A 25 -9.30 -1.88 1.65
C LEU A 25 -10.80 -1.68 1.44
N LEU A 26 -11.34 -2.16 0.32
CA LEU A 26 -12.77 -2.04 0.03
C LEU A 26 -13.61 -2.82 1.05
N VAL A 27 -13.21 -4.04 1.39
CA VAL A 27 -13.86 -4.85 2.43
C VAL A 27 -13.80 -4.14 3.78
N SER A 28 -12.65 -3.57 4.15
CA SER A 28 -12.48 -2.80 5.39
C SER A 28 -13.41 -1.58 5.44
N ALA A 29 -13.56 -0.86 4.32
CA ALA A 29 -14.50 0.26 4.21
C ALA A 29 -15.96 -0.20 4.44
N VAL A 30 -16.36 -1.30 3.81
CA VAL A 30 -17.72 -1.88 3.97
C VAL A 30 -17.97 -2.31 5.41
N ILE A 31 -17.00 -2.99 6.04
CA ILE A 31 -17.11 -3.40 7.45
C ILE A 31 -17.26 -2.16 8.35
N CYS A 32 -16.42 -1.14 8.17
CA CYS A 32 -16.52 0.09 8.95
C CYS A 32 -17.86 0.81 8.72
N SER A 33 -18.39 0.81 7.50
CA SER A 33 -19.72 1.37 7.21
C SER A 33 -20.84 0.61 7.91
N ALA A 34 -20.77 -0.73 7.97
CA ALA A 34 -21.72 -1.54 8.73
C ALA A 34 -21.65 -1.24 10.24
N PHE A 35 -20.45 -1.14 10.80
CA PHE A 35 -20.28 -0.76 12.21
C PHE A 35 -20.72 0.68 12.50
N THR A 36 -20.60 1.59 11.53
CA THR A 36 -21.16 2.94 11.65
C THR A 36 -22.67 2.86 11.86
N ALA A 37 -23.38 2.10 11.01
CA ALA A 37 -24.82 1.93 11.15
C ALA A 37 -25.20 1.27 12.49
N PHE A 38 -24.44 0.25 12.90
CA PHE A 38 -24.61 -0.41 14.20
C PHE A 38 -24.51 0.58 15.37
N TRP A 39 -23.44 1.38 15.43
CA TRP A 39 -23.25 2.34 16.52
C TRP A 39 -24.22 3.52 16.49
N VAL A 40 -24.76 3.88 15.31
CA VAL A 40 -25.87 4.83 15.21
C VAL A 40 -27.14 4.25 15.84
N MET A 41 -27.43 2.96 15.60
CA MET A 41 -28.58 2.28 16.22
C MET A 41 -28.43 2.16 17.73
N GLU A 42 -27.21 1.98 18.23
CA GLU A 42 -26.91 1.98 19.68
C GLU A 42 -26.79 3.39 20.30
N ALA A 43 -27.11 4.45 19.54
CA ALA A 43 -27.03 5.85 19.96
C ALA A 43 -25.63 6.31 20.45
N SER A 44 -24.57 5.61 20.02
CA SER A 44 -23.20 5.94 20.40
C SER A 44 -22.50 6.76 19.31
N LEU A 45 -22.81 8.07 19.30
CA LEU A 45 -22.27 9.01 18.31
C LEU A 45 -20.72 9.01 18.19
N PRO A 46 -19.93 8.96 19.28
CA PRO A 46 -18.47 8.97 19.16
C PRO A 46 -17.93 7.78 18.36
N HIS A 47 -18.43 6.58 18.64
CA HIS A 47 -18.03 5.37 17.91
C HIS A 47 -18.49 5.45 16.46
N ALA A 48 -19.75 5.81 16.21
CA ALA A 48 -20.29 5.96 14.86
C ALA A 48 -19.43 6.90 14.00
N ILE A 49 -19.03 8.06 14.53
CA ILE A 49 -18.17 9.01 13.81
C ILE A 49 -16.80 8.40 13.49
N VAL A 50 -16.19 7.69 14.43
CA VAL A 50 -14.89 7.04 14.21
C VAL A 50 -14.97 5.99 13.11
N TYR A 51 -15.98 5.12 13.12
CA TYR A 51 -16.19 4.13 12.08
C TYR A 51 -16.53 4.76 10.72
N LEU A 52 -17.27 5.88 10.70
CA LEU A 52 -17.56 6.61 9.48
C LEU A 52 -16.28 7.19 8.87
N VAL A 53 -15.45 7.85 9.67
CA VAL A 53 -14.16 8.39 9.24
C VAL A 53 -13.24 7.27 8.76
N ALA A 54 -13.18 6.15 9.48
CA ALA A 54 -12.41 4.98 9.06
C ALA A 54 -12.91 4.43 7.72
N SER A 55 -14.22 4.31 7.53
CA SER A 55 -14.82 3.87 6.26
C SER A 55 -14.39 4.77 5.09
N MET A 56 -14.51 6.09 5.25
CA MET A 56 -14.10 7.05 4.22
C MET A 56 -12.61 6.97 3.93
N PHE A 57 -11.80 6.79 4.97
CA PHE A 57 -10.35 6.65 4.86
C PHE A 57 -9.93 5.38 4.09
N PHE A 58 -10.54 4.24 4.38
CA PHE A 58 -10.28 2.99 3.65
C PHE A 58 -10.75 3.09 2.20
N PHE A 59 -11.92 3.71 1.95
CA PHE A 59 -12.44 3.89 0.60
C PHE A 59 -11.57 4.84 -0.24
N ALA A 60 -11.14 5.97 0.33
CA ALA A 60 -10.21 6.88 -0.32
C ALA A 60 -8.88 6.18 -0.65
N SER A 61 -8.36 5.39 0.28
CA SER A 61 -7.16 4.57 0.05
C SER A 61 -7.39 3.60 -1.12
N PHE A 62 -8.54 2.92 -1.18
CA PHE A 62 -8.89 2.01 -2.29
C PHE A 62 -8.85 2.73 -3.64
N LEU A 63 -9.49 3.90 -3.76
CA LEU A 63 -9.50 4.67 -5.01
C LEU A 63 -8.09 5.05 -5.46
N MET A 64 -7.28 5.49 -4.51
CA MET A 64 -5.89 5.89 -4.76
C MET A 64 -5.04 4.70 -5.25
N TYR A 65 -5.09 3.54 -4.58
CA TYR A 65 -4.36 2.35 -5.03
C TYR A 65 -4.91 1.77 -6.34
N ARG A 66 -6.19 1.98 -6.66
CA ARG A 66 -6.78 1.63 -7.97
C ARG A 66 -6.18 2.44 -9.10
N GLU A 67 -6.00 3.75 -8.91
CA GLU A 67 -5.33 4.59 -9.89
C GLU A 67 -3.89 4.14 -10.11
N VAL A 68 -3.16 3.83 -9.02
CA VAL A 68 -1.80 3.30 -9.17
C VAL A 68 -1.78 1.98 -9.93
N TYR A 69 -2.66 1.04 -9.59
CA TYR A 69 -2.74 -0.25 -10.27
C TYR A 69 -2.95 -0.08 -11.78
N LEU A 70 -3.87 0.80 -12.17
CA LEU A 70 -4.16 1.07 -13.59
C LEU A 70 -2.96 1.69 -14.30
N SER A 71 -2.28 2.63 -13.66
CA SER A 71 -1.09 3.30 -14.18
C SER A 71 0.08 2.32 -14.32
N LEU A 72 0.42 1.52 -13.30
CA LEU A 72 1.46 0.49 -13.39
C LEU A 72 1.17 -0.54 -14.49
N ARG A 73 -0.09 -0.90 -14.70
CA ARG A 73 -0.47 -1.82 -15.78
C ARG A 73 -0.18 -1.24 -17.17
N LYS A 74 -0.27 0.08 -17.35
CA LYS A 74 -0.03 0.77 -18.62
C LYS A 74 1.44 1.15 -18.83
N THR A 75 2.17 1.46 -17.75
CA THR A 75 3.57 1.91 -17.83
C THR A 75 4.50 0.78 -18.29
N ARG A 76 5.51 1.13 -19.10
CA ARG A 76 6.56 0.20 -19.52
C ARG A 76 7.51 -0.06 -18.33
N PHE A 77 7.94 -1.31 -18.15
CA PHE A 77 8.77 -1.70 -17.00
C PHE A 77 10.05 -0.86 -16.85
N VAL A 78 10.71 -0.50 -17.96
CA VAL A 78 11.91 0.37 -18.00
C VAL A 78 11.68 1.74 -17.34
N GLN A 79 10.45 2.24 -17.31
CA GLN A 79 10.09 3.55 -16.76
C GLN A 79 9.57 3.46 -15.31
N TYR A 80 9.54 2.27 -14.71
CA TYR A 80 8.99 2.08 -13.36
C TYR A 80 9.75 2.83 -12.29
N PHE A 81 11.08 2.92 -12.39
CA PHE A 81 11.90 3.69 -11.47
C PHE A 81 11.41 5.15 -11.36
N ARG A 82 11.41 5.88 -12.48
CA ARG A 82 10.93 7.27 -12.54
C ARG A 82 9.45 7.38 -12.16
N ALA A 83 8.60 6.47 -12.63
CA ALA A 83 7.18 6.49 -12.30
C ALA A 83 6.94 6.34 -10.78
N LEU A 84 7.63 5.40 -10.12
CA LEU A 84 7.51 5.13 -8.68
C LEU A 84 8.21 6.16 -7.81
N GLU A 85 9.17 6.91 -8.35
CA GLU A 85 9.87 7.95 -7.61
C GLU A 85 9.19 9.31 -7.72
N GLU A 86 8.74 9.69 -8.92
CA GLU A 86 8.25 11.05 -9.21
C GLU A 86 6.71 11.15 -9.27
N TYR A 87 6.00 10.08 -9.66
CA TYR A 87 4.61 10.21 -10.11
C TYR A 87 3.58 9.41 -9.29
N PHE A 88 3.99 8.47 -8.44
CA PHE A 88 3.05 7.62 -7.70
C PHE A 88 2.76 8.15 -6.29
N SER A 89 1.53 8.63 -6.08
CA SER A 89 0.90 8.92 -4.79
C SER A 89 -0.19 7.87 -4.47
N PRO A 90 -0.27 7.34 -3.24
CA PRO A 90 0.56 7.72 -2.11
C PRO A 90 1.95 7.11 -2.27
N PRO A 91 2.95 7.62 -1.53
CA PRO A 91 4.20 6.91 -1.36
C PRO A 91 3.91 5.50 -0.79
N PHE A 92 4.07 4.48 -1.63
CA PHE A 92 3.98 3.06 -1.27
C PHE A 92 4.79 2.78 0.00
N GLY A 93 4.09 2.53 1.10
CA GLY A 93 4.70 2.19 2.39
C GLY A 93 5.12 3.34 3.29
N ALA A 94 5.10 4.60 2.84
CA ALA A 94 5.60 5.70 3.70
C ALA A 94 4.65 6.04 4.87
N TYR A 95 3.37 5.67 4.78
CA TYR A 95 2.40 5.86 5.86
C TYR A 95 2.19 4.62 6.73
N ALA A 96 2.97 3.55 6.49
CA ALA A 96 2.87 2.31 7.26
C ALA A 96 3.02 2.56 8.77
N SER A 97 4.04 3.32 9.17
CA SER A 97 4.29 3.68 10.57
C SER A 97 3.15 4.49 11.18
N VAL A 98 2.55 5.41 10.40
CA VAL A 98 1.41 6.23 10.84
C VAL A 98 0.18 5.35 11.09
N HIS A 99 -0.07 4.36 10.24
CA HIS A 99 -1.20 3.43 10.42
C HIS A 99 -1.01 2.51 11.62
N VAL A 100 0.22 2.03 11.84
CA VAL A 100 0.57 1.26 13.04
C VAL A 100 0.39 2.11 14.29
N LEU A 101 0.90 3.35 14.32
CA LEU A 101 0.71 4.26 15.47
C LEU A 101 -0.77 4.58 15.72
N ALA A 102 -1.55 4.85 14.67
CA ALA A 102 -2.99 5.05 14.79
C ALA A 102 -3.68 3.82 15.38
N SER A 103 -3.28 2.61 14.97
CA SER A 103 -3.82 1.37 15.55
C SER A 103 -3.54 1.25 17.05
N VAL A 104 -2.33 1.61 17.50
CA VAL A 104 -1.96 1.60 18.94
C VAL A 104 -2.81 2.60 19.72
N ILE A 105 -3.05 3.79 19.17
CA ILE A 105 -3.93 4.80 19.79
C ILE A 105 -5.35 4.24 19.93
N PHE A 106 -5.91 3.61 18.89
CA PHE A 106 -7.24 3.04 18.95
C PHE A 106 -7.34 1.81 19.87
N TYR A 107 -6.31 0.98 19.97
CA TYR A 107 -6.26 -0.09 20.97
C TYR A 107 -6.24 0.48 22.39
N THR A 108 -5.49 1.55 22.62
CA THR A 108 -5.49 2.24 23.92
C THR A 108 -6.87 2.81 24.24
N ALA A 109 -7.53 3.43 23.25
CA ALA A 109 -8.90 3.92 23.39
C ALA A 109 -9.90 2.78 23.66
N ASP A 110 -9.72 1.62 23.03
CA ASP A 110 -10.53 0.42 23.26
C ASP A 110 -10.40 -0.11 24.69
N VAL A 111 -9.18 -0.15 25.25
CA VAL A 111 -8.98 -0.54 26.66
C VAL A 111 -9.72 0.39 27.63
N LEU A 112 -9.85 1.67 27.27
CA LEU A 112 -10.49 2.69 28.12
C LEU A 112 -12.02 2.73 27.98
N ARG A 113 -12.55 2.56 26.77
CA ARG A 113 -13.99 2.79 26.49
C ARG A 113 -14.68 1.67 25.70
N GLY A 114 -13.92 0.69 25.20
CA GLY A 114 -14.40 -0.37 24.33
C GLY A 114 -14.82 0.11 22.94
N GLY A 115 -15.09 -0.82 22.02
CA GLY A 115 -15.73 -0.54 20.73
C GLY A 115 -14.80 -0.07 19.61
N TYR A 116 -13.49 0.07 19.82
CA TYR A 116 -12.51 0.50 18.80
C TYR A 116 -11.62 -0.63 18.29
N ALA A 117 -11.63 -1.82 18.91
CA ALA A 117 -10.77 -2.95 18.58
C ALA A 117 -10.78 -3.30 17.09
N LEU A 118 -11.94 -3.26 16.44
CA LEU A 118 -12.07 -3.61 15.04
C LEU A 118 -11.39 -2.58 14.12
N VAL A 119 -11.62 -1.28 14.32
CA VAL A 119 -10.90 -0.22 13.58
C VAL A 119 -9.40 -0.32 13.83
N ALA A 120 -8.97 -0.54 15.07
CA ALA A 120 -7.58 -0.70 15.43
C ALA A 120 -6.93 -1.85 14.66
N THR A 121 -7.58 -3.02 14.62
CA THR A 121 -7.10 -4.20 13.89
C THR A 121 -6.98 -3.93 12.39
N LEU A 122 -7.99 -3.30 11.78
CA LEU A 122 -7.97 -2.97 10.35
C LEU A 122 -6.87 -1.97 10.01
N LEU A 123 -6.63 -0.97 10.86
CA LEU A 123 -5.53 -0.01 10.69
C LEU A 123 -4.16 -0.66 10.83
N LEU A 124 -4.00 -1.59 11.78
CA LEU A 124 -2.76 -2.34 11.95
C LEU A 124 -2.47 -3.18 10.70
N LEU A 125 -3.46 -3.93 10.21
CA LEU A 125 -3.34 -4.72 8.98
C LEU A 125 -3.00 -3.83 7.78
N LYS A 126 -3.65 -2.67 7.67
CA LYS A 126 -3.32 -1.67 6.64
C LYS A 126 -1.85 -1.28 6.72
N GLY A 127 -1.35 -0.92 7.90
CA GLY A 127 0.05 -0.53 8.10
C GLY A 127 1.04 -1.63 7.73
N ILE A 128 0.76 -2.88 8.12
CA ILE A 128 1.60 -4.04 7.76
C ILE A 128 1.63 -4.24 6.23
N VAL A 129 0.48 -4.19 5.56
CA VAL A 129 0.43 -4.38 4.10
C VAL A 129 1.10 -3.23 3.37
N GLU A 130 0.97 -1.99 3.85
CA GLU A 130 1.71 -0.86 3.28
C GLU A 130 3.22 -1.01 3.42
N TYR A 131 3.70 -1.49 4.58
CA TYR A 131 5.11 -1.78 4.77
C TYR A 131 5.62 -2.82 3.76
N VAL A 132 4.89 -3.93 3.59
CA VAL A 132 5.22 -4.96 2.60
C VAL A 132 5.23 -4.39 1.19
N LEU A 133 4.23 -3.58 0.83
CA LEU A 133 4.17 -2.89 -0.46
C LEU A 133 5.36 -1.95 -0.69
N GLY A 134 5.86 -1.31 0.38
CA GLY A 134 7.09 -0.51 0.35
C GLY A 134 8.31 -1.33 -0.05
N LEU A 135 8.50 -2.51 0.54
CA LEU A 135 9.61 -3.41 0.18
C LEU A 135 9.53 -3.83 -1.30
N PHE A 136 8.35 -4.25 -1.76
CA PHE A 136 8.15 -4.62 -3.16
C PHE A 136 8.36 -3.46 -4.13
N ARG A 137 8.05 -2.23 -3.72
CA ARG A 137 8.29 -1.02 -4.54
C ARG A 137 9.78 -0.82 -4.78
N ASP A 138 10.59 -0.95 -3.74
CA ASP A 138 12.03 -0.75 -3.83
C ASP A 138 12.69 -1.86 -4.67
N ASP A 139 12.25 -3.11 -4.50
CA ASP A 139 12.67 -4.22 -5.37
C ASP A 139 12.30 -3.97 -6.84
N LEU A 140 11.08 -3.48 -7.10
CA LEU A 140 10.62 -3.19 -8.46
C LEU A 140 11.41 -2.04 -9.10
N LYS A 141 11.77 -1.02 -8.31
CA LYS A 141 12.65 0.08 -8.73
C LYS A 141 14.02 -0.45 -9.14
N VAL A 142 14.70 -1.19 -8.26
CA VAL A 142 16.02 -1.76 -8.52
C VAL A 142 15.98 -2.68 -9.75
N ALA A 143 15.00 -3.57 -9.83
CA ALA A 143 14.83 -4.47 -10.97
C ALA A 143 14.60 -3.71 -12.29
N SER A 144 13.86 -2.60 -12.27
CA SER A 144 13.62 -1.79 -13.46
C SER A 144 14.87 -1.07 -13.97
N VAL A 145 15.72 -0.56 -13.07
CA VAL A 145 17.00 0.07 -13.41
C VAL A 145 17.97 -0.96 -13.98
N LEU A 146 18.09 -2.12 -13.32
CA LEU A 146 18.91 -3.23 -13.81
C LEU A 146 18.46 -3.66 -15.21
N TYR A 147 17.17 -3.88 -15.43
CA TYR A 147 16.64 -4.23 -16.75
C TYR A 147 16.96 -3.17 -17.82
N ALA A 148 16.83 -1.89 -17.49
CA ALA A 148 17.14 -0.79 -18.40
C ALA A 148 18.63 -0.79 -18.81
N SER A 149 19.52 -0.96 -17.83
CA SER A 149 20.97 -1.00 -18.07
C SER A 149 21.42 -2.21 -18.90
N VAL A 150 20.80 -3.39 -18.68
CA VAL A 150 21.08 -4.62 -19.42
C VAL A 150 20.79 -4.45 -20.90
N ILE A 151 19.66 -3.80 -21.21
CA ILE A 151 19.23 -3.57 -22.59
C ILE A 151 19.99 -2.41 -23.23
N GLY A 152 20.33 -1.39 -22.44
CA GLY A 152 21.10 -0.23 -22.91
C GLY A 152 22.59 -0.51 -23.15
N GLY A 153 23.13 -1.62 -22.63
CA GLY A 153 24.56 -1.94 -22.75
C GLY A 153 25.46 -1.15 -21.79
N ASP A 154 24.88 -0.43 -20.82
CA ASP A 154 25.59 0.44 -19.86
C ASP A 154 25.93 -0.29 -18.54
N PHE A 155 26.13 -1.62 -18.57
CA PHE A 155 26.43 -2.39 -17.35
C PHE A 155 27.66 -1.89 -16.59
N ASP A 156 28.69 -1.42 -17.31
CA ASP A 156 29.93 -0.90 -16.71
C ASP A 156 29.73 0.41 -15.94
N ARG A 157 28.58 1.09 -16.12
CA ARG A 157 28.23 2.33 -15.42
C ARG A 157 27.35 2.12 -14.20
N LEU A 158 26.91 0.90 -13.93
CA LEU A 158 26.16 0.57 -12.72
C LEU A 158 27.12 0.46 -11.52
N SER A 159 27.42 1.59 -10.88
CA SER A 159 27.86 1.53 -9.49
C SER A 159 26.64 1.26 -8.61
N LEU A 160 26.40 0.00 -8.27
CA LEU A 160 25.55 -0.33 -7.12
C LEU A 160 26.26 0.20 -5.88
N LYS A 161 25.91 1.42 -5.47
CA LYS A 161 26.42 2.01 -4.25
C LYS A 161 25.82 1.20 -3.10
N ASP A 162 26.67 0.46 -2.41
CA ASP A 162 26.31 -0.34 -1.24
C ASP A 162 25.62 0.57 -0.21
N PRO A 163 24.34 0.34 0.13
CA PRO A 163 23.62 1.18 1.08
C PRO A 163 24.15 1.05 2.53
N PHE A 164 25.11 0.14 2.78
CA PHE A 164 25.73 -0.08 4.08
C PHE A 164 27.17 0.47 4.21
N LYS A 165 27.62 1.31 3.26
CA LYS A 165 28.87 2.08 3.35
C LYS A 165 28.65 3.59 3.31
#